data_AF-A0A6L7TPT1-F1
#
_entry.id   AF-A0A6L7TPT1-F1
#
_cell.length_a   1.000
_cell.length_b   1.000
_cell.length_c   1.000
_cell.angle_alpha   90.00
_cell.angle_beta   90.00
_cell.angle_gamma   90.00
#
_symmetry.space_group_name_H-M   'P 1'
#
loop_
_entity.id
_entity.type
_entity.pdbx_description
1 polymer ?
#
loop_
_entity_poly.entity_id
_entity_poly.type
_entity_poly.pdbx_seq_one_letter_code
_entity_poly.pdbx_strand_id
1 'polypeptide(L)'
;MRKIKIFDVLGKPVLTSRQSARRIKMKLAQLPHLDGKPLCLDFYGTHGVSPSFVDESLRLAEECVSDSGGQNATVIFAHFPTALSSSHHAIARAHGRALVVTENGDWEFRKI
;
A
#
# COMPACT_ATOMS: atom_id res chain seq x y z
N MET A 1 11.64 6.50 5.64
CA MET A 1 10.63 5.63 4.99
C MET A 1 10.79 4.20 5.54
N ARG A 2 9.70 3.52 5.90
CA ARG A 2 9.70 2.07 6.19
C ARG A 2 9.17 1.34 4.98
N LYS A 3 9.81 0.24 4.59
CA LYS A 3 9.55 -0.42 3.31
C LYS A 3 9.26 -1.91 3.53
N ILE A 4 8.18 -2.39 2.91
CA ILE A 4 7.85 -3.82 2.82
C ILE A 4 7.93 -4.23 1.36
N LYS A 5 8.74 -5.24 1.05
CA LYS A 5 8.76 -5.87 -0.28
C LYS A 5 7.66 -6.90 -0.36
N ILE A 6 6.66 -6.65 -1.20
CA ILE A 6 5.45 -7.47 -1.29
C ILE A 6 5.76 -8.86 -1.84
N PHE A 7 6.65 -8.94 -2.84
CA PHE A 7 7.04 -10.22 -3.43
C PHE A 7 7.75 -11.13 -2.40
N ASP A 8 8.66 -10.58 -1.58
CA ASP A 8 9.36 -11.34 -0.54
C ASP A 8 8.39 -11.88 0.54
N VAL A 9 7.30 -11.16 0.81
CA VAL A 9 6.30 -11.55 1.81
C VAL A 9 5.33 -12.60 1.27
N LEU A 10 4.90 -12.46 0.01
CA LEU A 10 3.81 -13.27 -0.54
C LEU A 10 4.29 -14.40 -1.46
N GLY A 11 5.48 -14.28 -2.04
CA GLY A 11 6.08 -15.24 -2.96
C GLY A 11 5.28 -15.44 -4.25
N LYS A 12 4.49 -14.44 -4.66
CA LYS A 12 3.57 -14.56 -5.80
C LYS A 12 3.70 -13.37 -6.75
N PRO A 13 3.82 -13.61 -8.06
CA PRO A 13 3.87 -12.54 -9.05
C PRO A 13 2.50 -11.90 -9.29
N VAL A 14 1.40 -12.62 -9.05
CA VAL A 14 0.04 -12.15 -9.31
C VAL A 14 -0.79 -12.17 -8.02
N LEU A 15 -1.38 -11.02 -7.68
CA LEU A 15 -1.98 -10.71 -6.39
C LEU A 15 -3.44 -10.29 -6.56
N THR A 16 -4.38 -11.22 -6.34
CA THR A 16 -5.77 -11.03 -6.83
C THR A 16 -6.84 -10.97 -5.75
N SER A 17 -6.52 -11.24 -4.48
CA SER A 17 -7.54 -11.35 -3.43
C SER A 17 -7.21 -10.58 -2.17
N ARG A 18 -8.27 -10.10 -1.50
CA ARG A 18 -8.19 -9.54 -0.13
C ARG A 18 -7.53 -10.53 0.84
N GLN A 19 -7.84 -11.82 0.72
CA GLN A 19 -7.24 -12.85 1.58
C GLN A 19 -5.71 -12.91 1.43
N SER A 20 -5.18 -12.77 0.22
CA SER A 20 -3.72 -12.68 0.03
C SER A 20 -3.12 -11.40 0.60
N ALA A 21 -3.81 -10.26 0.49
CA ALA A 21 -3.34 -9.00 1.06
C ALA A 21 -3.25 -9.07 2.60
N ARG A 22 -4.18 -9.76 3.27
CA ARG A 22 -4.16 -9.98 4.73
C ARG A 22 -2.90 -10.66 5.25
N ARG A 23 -2.19 -11.42 4.41
CA ARG A 23 -0.92 -12.05 4.81
C ARG A 23 0.19 -11.01 5.08
N ILE A 24 0.06 -9.79 4.53
CA ILE A 24 0.99 -8.68 4.79
C ILE A 24 0.84 -8.15 6.24
N LYS A 25 -0.32 -8.36 6.89
CA LYS A 25 -0.60 -7.84 8.24
C LYS A 25 0.46 -8.22 9.28
N MET A 26 0.93 -9.47 9.26
CA MET A 26 2.00 -9.90 10.19
C MET A 26 3.29 -9.12 9.97
N LYS A 27 3.60 -8.78 8.71
CA LYS A 27 4.81 -8.02 8.40
C LYS A 27 4.68 -6.55 8.79
N LEU A 28 3.50 -5.98 8.62
CA LEU A 28 3.16 -4.63 9.09
C LEU A 28 3.28 -4.53 10.62
N ALA A 29 2.76 -5.51 11.37
CA ALA A 29 2.85 -5.55 12.83
C ALA A 29 4.28 -5.66 13.37
N GLN A 30 5.23 -6.14 12.55
CA GLN A 30 6.66 -6.20 12.90
C GLN A 30 7.39 -4.89 12.61
N LEU A 31 6.76 -3.93 11.94
CA LEU A 31 7.39 -2.65 11.70
C LEU A 31 7.49 -1.88 13.04
N PRO A 32 8.66 -1.34 13.38
CA PRO A 32 8.76 -0.40 14.48
C PRO A 32 7.90 0.84 14.17
N HIS A 33 7.54 1.59 15.21
CA HIS A 33 6.75 2.81 15.08
C HIS A 33 7.23 3.67 13.91
N LEU A 34 6.26 4.12 13.11
CA LEU A 34 6.55 4.83 11.87
C LEU A 34 7.12 6.23 12.15
N ASP A 35 6.93 6.81 13.35
CA ASP A 35 7.44 8.14 13.75
C ASP A 35 7.13 9.23 12.72
N GLY A 36 5.93 9.18 12.12
CA GLY A 36 5.52 10.09 11.04
C GLY A 36 6.19 9.85 9.68
N LYS A 37 7.08 8.86 9.56
CA LYS A 37 7.72 8.50 8.27
C LYS A 37 6.74 7.75 7.38
N PRO A 38 6.83 7.92 6.04
CA PRO A 38 5.99 7.18 5.12
C PRO A 38 6.18 5.66 5.21
N LEU A 39 5.08 4.94 5.03
CA LEU A 39 5.04 3.48 4.84
C LEU A 39 5.01 3.17 3.35
N CYS A 40 5.98 2.42 2.87
CA CYS A 40 6.11 2.01 1.48
C CYS A 40 5.83 0.51 1.32
N LEU A 41 4.87 0.17 0.47
CA LEU A 41 4.65 -1.16 -0.05
C LEU A 41 5.29 -1.24 -1.44
N ASP A 42 6.34 -2.02 -1.57
CA ASP A 42 7.10 -2.18 -2.80
C ASP A 42 6.67 -3.42 -3.57
N PHE A 43 6.14 -3.20 -4.76
CA PHE A 43 5.58 -4.20 -5.64
C PHE A 43 6.59 -4.73 -6.67
N TYR A 44 7.88 -4.40 -6.54
CA TYR A 44 8.92 -4.99 -7.37
C TYR A 44 8.87 -6.52 -7.35
N GLY A 45 8.92 -7.14 -8.53
CA GLY A 45 8.76 -8.60 -8.71
C GLY A 45 7.31 -9.08 -8.84
N THR A 46 6.32 -8.20 -8.67
CA THR A 46 4.92 -8.49 -8.99
C THR A 46 4.60 -8.04 -10.43
N HIS A 47 3.65 -8.73 -11.07
CA HIS A 47 3.26 -8.53 -12.47
C HIS A 47 1.76 -8.23 -12.63
N GLY A 48 0.96 -8.49 -11.60
CA GLY A 48 -0.47 -8.20 -11.64
C GLY A 48 -1.03 -8.03 -10.25
N VAL A 49 -1.83 -6.99 -10.06
CA VAL A 49 -2.50 -6.71 -8.80
C VAL A 49 -3.95 -6.35 -9.10
N SER A 50 -4.90 -6.98 -8.41
CA SER A 50 -6.32 -6.66 -8.56
C SER A 50 -6.71 -5.43 -7.73
N PRO A 51 -7.78 -4.72 -8.11
CA PRO A 51 -8.33 -3.63 -7.30
C PRO A 51 -8.70 -4.09 -5.88
N SER A 52 -9.21 -5.32 -5.70
CA SER A 52 -9.55 -5.85 -4.38
C SER A 52 -8.32 -6.09 -3.50
N PHE A 53 -7.18 -6.45 -4.09
CA PHE A 53 -5.91 -6.52 -3.37
C PHE A 53 -5.44 -5.13 -2.95
N VAL A 54 -5.50 -4.14 -3.86
CA VAL A 54 -5.13 -2.73 -3.57
C VAL A 54 -5.91 -2.22 -2.37
N ASP A 55 -7.23 -2.30 -2.43
CA ASP A 55 -8.18 -1.88 -1.39
C ASP A 55 -7.82 -2.47 -0.01
N GLU A 56 -7.66 -3.78 0.08
CA GLU A 56 -7.32 -4.43 1.35
C GLU A 56 -5.89 -4.08 1.82
N SER A 57 -4.92 -3.98 0.91
CA SER A 57 -3.55 -3.61 1.27
C SER A 57 -3.44 -2.18 1.78
N LEU A 58 -4.23 -1.25 1.21
CA LEU A 58 -4.32 0.13 1.67
C LEU A 58 -4.96 0.17 3.06
N ARG A 59 -6.08 -0.53 3.28
CA ARG A 59 -6.73 -0.66 4.59
C ARG A 59 -5.74 -1.09 5.68
N LEU A 60 -4.97 -2.14 5.41
CA LEU A 60 -3.99 -2.69 6.36
C LEU A 60 -2.83 -1.72 6.62
N ALA A 61 -2.37 -1.02 5.58
CA ALA A 61 -1.34 -0.01 5.72
C ALA A 61 -1.83 1.18 6.59
N GLU A 62 -3.08 1.59 6.42
CA GLU A 62 -3.69 2.65 7.21
C GLU A 62 -3.90 2.27 8.68
N GLU A 63 -4.33 1.03 8.94
CA GLU A 63 -4.38 0.47 10.31
C GLU A 63 -2.99 0.57 10.95
N CYS A 64 -1.95 0.09 10.27
CA CYS A 64 -0.57 0.14 10.76
C CYS A 64 -0.06 1.56 11.03
N VAL A 65 -0.41 2.51 10.14
CA VAL A 65 -0.04 3.92 10.26
C VAL A 65 -0.74 4.58 11.45
N SER A 66 -2.03 4.29 11.62
CA SER A 66 -2.85 4.85 12.70
C SER A 66 -2.40 4.34 14.07
N ASP A 67 -2.14 3.04 14.19
CA ASP A 67 -1.65 2.40 15.43
C ASP A 67 -0.27 2.92 15.85
N SER A 68 0.52 3.41 14.89
CA SER A 68 1.83 3.99 15.16
C SER A 68 1.79 5.46 15.62
N GLY A 69 0.61 6.03 15.86
CA GLY A 69 0.44 7.46 16.20
C GLY A 69 0.71 8.40 15.02
N GLY A 70 0.99 7.86 13.83
CA GLY A 70 1.32 8.60 12.62
C GLY A 70 0.07 9.02 11.86
N GLN A 71 -0.83 9.79 12.46
CA GLN A 71 -2.11 10.17 11.82
C GLN A 71 -1.99 10.90 10.46
N ASN A 72 -0.77 11.34 10.11
CA ASN A 72 -0.41 12.00 8.86
C ASN A 72 0.57 11.20 8.00
N ALA A 73 0.91 9.95 8.34
CA ALA A 73 1.90 9.23 7.55
C ALA A 73 1.33 8.85 6.17
N THR A 74 2.09 9.20 5.13
CA THR A 74 1.80 8.84 3.74
C THR A 74 1.98 7.35 3.54
N VAL A 75 1.04 6.73 2.82
CA VAL A 75 1.19 5.37 2.29
C VAL A 75 1.65 5.48 0.85
N ILE A 76 2.72 4.77 0.49
CA ILE A 76 3.35 4.79 -0.82
C ILE A 76 3.30 3.39 -1.41
N PHE A 77 2.76 3.23 -2.62
CA PHE A 77 2.89 2.00 -3.40
C PHE A 77 3.94 2.22 -4.48
N ALA A 78 5.09 1.56 -4.33
CA ALA A 78 6.22 1.71 -5.23
C ALA A 78 6.28 0.55 -6.24
N HIS A 79 6.80 0.83 -7.44
CA HIS A 79 6.91 -0.14 -8.55
C HIS A 79 5.62 -0.91 -8.83
N PHE A 80 4.48 -0.22 -8.77
CA PHE A 80 3.19 -0.87 -8.98
C PHE A 80 3.08 -1.39 -10.43
N PRO A 81 2.69 -2.66 -10.67
CA PRO A 81 2.85 -3.29 -11.99
C PRO A 81 1.81 -2.86 -13.03
N THR A 82 0.81 -2.06 -12.64
CA THR A 82 -0.25 -1.61 -13.54
C THR A 82 -0.29 -0.09 -13.59
N ALA A 83 -0.69 0.46 -14.74
CA ALA A 83 -1.01 1.88 -14.84
C ALA A 83 -2.16 2.27 -13.91
N LEU A 84 -2.14 3.53 -13.47
CA LEU A 84 -3.21 4.12 -12.68
C LEU A 84 -4.53 4.10 -13.49
N SER A 85 -5.65 3.91 -12.80
CA SER A 85 -6.98 3.90 -13.44
C SER A 85 -8.02 4.54 -12.53
N SER A 86 -9.20 4.81 -13.08
CA SER A 86 -10.34 5.37 -12.33
C SER A 86 -10.73 4.50 -11.13
N SER A 87 -10.62 3.17 -11.23
CA SER A 87 -10.87 2.25 -10.12
C SER A 87 -9.93 2.49 -8.94
N HIS A 88 -8.66 2.79 -9.19
CA HIS A 88 -7.68 3.08 -8.14
C HIS A 88 -7.98 4.41 -7.43
N HIS A 89 -8.42 5.43 -8.17
CA HIS A 89 -8.88 6.68 -7.57
C HIS A 89 -10.14 6.50 -6.73
N ALA A 90 -11.08 5.66 -7.18
CA ALA A 90 -12.29 5.35 -6.42
C ALA A 90 -11.94 4.66 -5.08
N ILE A 91 -11.00 3.72 -5.09
CA ILE A 91 -10.47 3.09 -3.87
C ILE A 91 -9.87 4.15 -2.96
N ALA A 92 -8.92 4.97 -3.44
CA ALA A 92 -8.30 6.01 -2.60
C ALA A 92 -9.34 6.94 -1.96
N ARG A 93 -10.36 7.36 -2.73
CA ARG A 93 -11.45 8.20 -2.23
C ARG A 93 -12.30 7.50 -1.16
N ALA A 94 -12.59 6.21 -1.33
CA ALA A 94 -13.32 5.43 -0.32
C ALA A 94 -12.56 5.35 1.02
N HIS A 95 -11.24 5.48 0.96
CA HIS A 95 -10.33 5.58 2.12
C HIS A 95 -10.10 7.02 2.61
N GLY A 96 -10.81 8.02 2.07
CA GLY A 96 -10.62 9.43 2.45
C GLY A 96 -9.25 9.99 2.02
N ARG A 97 -8.68 9.47 0.94
CA ARG A 97 -7.35 9.86 0.43
C ARG A 97 -7.38 10.36 -1.00
N ALA A 98 -6.45 11.26 -1.29
CA ALA A 98 -6.04 11.61 -2.64
C ALA A 98 -4.96 10.62 -3.11
N LEU A 99 -5.02 10.23 -4.38
CA LEU A 99 -4.03 9.37 -5.01
C LEU A 99 -3.25 10.19 -6.04
N VAL A 100 -1.95 10.34 -5.79
CA VAL A 100 -1.03 11.12 -6.62
C VAL A 100 0.05 10.20 -7.15
N VAL A 101 0.38 10.30 -8.43
CA VAL A 101 1.53 9.62 -9.01
C VAL A 101 2.72 10.57 -8.96
N THR A 102 3.83 10.10 -8.39
CA THR A 102 5.08 10.86 -8.27
C THR A 102 5.85 10.84 -9.60
N GLU A 103 6.90 11.65 -9.70
CA GLU A 103 7.81 11.66 -10.86
C GLU A 103 8.46 10.29 -11.12
N ASN A 104 8.63 9.47 -10.07
CA ASN A 104 9.19 8.12 -10.16
C ASN A 104 8.14 7.05 -10.54
N GLY A 105 6.89 7.44 -10.76
CA GLY A 105 5.78 6.52 -11.03
C GLY A 105 5.19 5.85 -9.78
N ASP A 106 5.70 6.16 -8.59
CA ASP A 106 5.15 5.66 -7.32
C ASP A 106 3.81 6.32 -7.01
N TRP A 107 2.92 5.56 -6.37
CA TRP A 107 1.58 6.01 -6.00
C TRP A 107 1.56 6.44 -4.54
N GLU A 108 1.27 7.71 -4.29
CA GLU A 108 1.12 8.26 -2.95
C GLU A 108 -0.35 8.45 -2.58
N PHE A 109 -0.74 7.82 -1.47
CA PHE A 109 -2.06 7.98 -0.87
C PHE A 109 -1.98 9.02 0.26
N ARG A 110 -2.36 10.26 -0.07
CA ARG A 110 -2.29 11.42 0.82
C ARG A 110 -3.65 11.66 1.49
N LYS A 111 -3.66 12.05 2.75
CA LYS A 111 -4.90 12.41 3.46
C LYS A 111 -5.51 13.67 2.83
N ILE A 112 -6.83 13.71 2.71
CA ILE A 112 -7.61 14.90 2.30
C ILE A 112 -8.02 15.68 3.54
#